data_AF-A0A9E7L777-F1
#
_entry.id   AF-A0A9E7L777-F1
#
_cell.length_a   1.000
_cell.length_b   1.000
_cell.length_c   1.000
_cell.angle_alpha   90.00
_cell.angle_beta   90.00
_cell.angle_gamma   90.00
#
_symmetry.space_group_name_H-M   'P 1'
#
loop_
_entity.id
_entity.type
_entity.pdbx_description
1 polymer ?
#
loop_
_entity_poly.entity_id
_entity_poly.type
_entity_poly.pdbx_seq_one_letter_code
_entity_poly.pdbx_strand_id
1 'polypeptide(L)'
;MGLKFCAPASLFLLLSLPAFAYGWGVDGHAIICQIAQERLSESAAAAVEDLLPNYAKNNLSSLCTWADRVKFRYRWSSPLHYIDTPDGLCTYDYDREHRTGDSVSVQSMMISSNDETKLALDRGL
;
A
#
# COMPACT_ATOMS: atom_id res chain seq x y z
N MET A 1 30.86 26.28 -39.89
CA MET A 1 29.60 25.51 -39.78
C MET A 1 29.05 25.69 -38.37
N GLY A 2 27.85 26.27 -38.22
CA GLY A 2 27.21 26.43 -36.91
C GLY A 2 26.53 25.14 -36.48
N LEU A 3 26.86 24.63 -35.28
CA LEU A 3 26.11 23.56 -34.62
C LEU A 3 24.69 24.06 -34.34
N LYS A 4 23.72 23.62 -35.15
CA LYS A 4 22.30 23.79 -34.84
C LYS A 4 21.95 22.75 -33.77
N PHE A 5 21.80 23.20 -32.53
CA PHE A 5 21.33 22.35 -31.44
C PHE A 5 19.95 21.79 -31.78
N CYS A 6 19.87 20.49 -32.02
CA CYS A 6 18.62 19.74 -32.11
C CYS A 6 18.03 19.60 -30.70
N ALA A 7 17.53 20.71 -30.16
CA ALA A 7 16.89 20.77 -28.85
C ALA A 7 15.65 19.85 -28.70
N PRO A 8 14.81 19.55 -29.73
CA PRO A 8 13.63 18.73 -29.49
C PRO A 8 13.94 17.24 -29.31
N ALA A 9 14.98 16.71 -29.96
CA ALA A 9 15.31 15.29 -29.87
C ALA A 9 15.85 14.89 -28.48
N SER A 10 16.58 15.80 -27.84
CA SER A 10 17.13 15.57 -26.49
C SER A 10 16.01 15.53 -25.43
N LEU A 11 14.99 16.37 -25.57
CA LEU A 11 13.85 16.41 -24.65
C LEU A 11 12.97 15.15 -24.76
N PHE A 12 12.74 14.66 -25.98
CA PHE A 12 12.00 13.40 -26.19
C PHE A 12 12.73 12.17 -25.61
N LEU A 13 14.07 12.15 -25.62
CA LEU A 13 14.86 11.06 -25.06
C LEU A 13 14.84 11.01 -23.52
N LEU A 14 14.64 12.16 -22.86
CA LEU A 14 14.49 12.24 -21.40
C LEU A 14 13.10 11.77 -20.93
N LEU A 15 12.06 11.92 -21.75
CA LEU A 15 10.70 11.46 -21.42
C LEU A 15 10.49 9.95 -21.65
N SER A 16 11.37 9.29 -22.41
CA SER A 16 11.28 7.86 -22.69
C SER A 16 12.03 6.98 -21.68
N LEU A 17 12.72 7.58 -20.72
CA LEU A 17 13.28 6.82 -19.60
C LEU A 17 12.12 6.35 -18.71
N PRO A 18 12.00 5.03 -18.43
CA PRO A 18 11.01 4.56 -17.48
C PRO A 18 11.27 5.25 -16.15
N ALA A 19 10.26 5.95 -15.64
CA ALA A 19 10.34 6.50 -14.29
C ALA A 19 10.59 5.32 -13.34
N PHE A 20 11.65 5.41 -12.53
CA PHE A 20 11.84 4.48 -11.43
C PHE A 20 10.68 4.71 -10.45
N ALA A 21 9.63 3.91 -10.59
CA ALA A 21 8.59 3.79 -9.57
C ALA A 21 9.20 3.01 -8.42
N TYR A 22 9.70 3.73 -7.41
CA TYR A 22 10.01 3.11 -6.13
C TYR A 22 8.69 2.53 -5.61
N GLY A 23 8.64 1.19 -5.49
CA GLY A 23 7.50 0.52 -4.87
C GLY A 23 7.23 1.12 -3.49
N TRP A 24 5.97 1.04 -3.04
CA TRP A 24 5.48 1.78 -1.88
C TRP A 24 6.42 1.68 -0.66
N GLY A 25 6.96 0.51 -0.31
CA GLY A 25 8.00 0.42 0.74
C GLY A 25 7.63 1.14 2.05
N VAL A 26 8.62 1.49 2.87
CA VAL A 26 8.33 2.22 4.13
C VAL A 26 7.74 3.61 3.86
N ASP A 27 8.36 4.35 2.95
CA ASP A 27 8.01 5.75 2.70
C ASP A 27 6.65 5.90 2.02
N GLY A 28 6.34 5.10 1.01
CA GLY A 28 5.07 5.12 0.31
C GLY A 28 3.90 4.68 1.18
N HIS A 29 4.08 3.67 2.06
CA HIS A 29 3.06 3.34 3.06
C HIS A 29 2.79 4.53 4.00
N ALA A 30 3.84 5.21 4.47
CA ALA A 30 3.68 6.39 5.31
C ALA A 30 3.01 7.56 4.57
N ILE A 31 3.43 7.85 3.34
CA ILE A 31 2.88 8.94 2.50
C ILE A 31 1.38 8.73 2.25
N ILE A 32 0.98 7.53 1.82
CA ILE A 32 -0.45 7.24 1.55
C ILE A 32 -1.29 7.39 2.81
N CYS A 33 -0.80 6.91 3.95
CA CYS A 33 -1.53 7.04 5.20
C CYS A 33 -1.61 8.47 5.73
N GLN A 34 -0.57 9.27 5.53
CA GLN A 34 -0.62 10.70 5.87
C GLN A 34 -1.69 11.41 5.02
N ILE A 35 -1.69 11.17 3.69
CA ILE A 35 -2.70 11.74 2.78
C ILE A 35 -4.10 11.27 3.15
N ALA A 36 -4.26 9.99 3.51
CA ALA A 36 -5.55 9.44 3.91
C ALA A 36 -6.06 10.06 5.21
N GLN A 37 -5.20 10.18 6.23
CA GLN A 37 -5.54 10.75 7.53
C GLN A 37 -6.04 12.19 7.41
N GLU A 38 -5.43 13.00 6.54
CA GLU A 38 -5.83 14.38 6.26
C GLU A 38 -7.18 14.49 5.52
N ARG A 39 -7.69 13.39 4.95
CA ARG A 39 -8.92 13.35 4.14
C ARG A 39 -10.07 12.60 4.80
N LEU A 40 -9.91 12.15 6.04
CA LEU A 40 -10.96 11.47 6.80
C LEU A 40 -12.12 12.45 7.10
N SER A 41 -13.35 11.93 7.10
CA SER A 41 -14.46 12.64 7.73
C SER A 41 -14.23 12.72 9.24
N GLU A 42 -14.90 13.65 9.93
CA GLU A 42 -14.80 13.79 11.39
C GLU A 42 -15.11 12.46 12.12
N SER A 43 -16.17 11.76 11.68
CA SER A 43 -16.54 10.45 12.22
C SER A 43 -15.46 9.38 12.00
N ALA A 44 -14.81 9.37 10.84
CA ALA A 44 -13.77 8.40 10.53
C ALA A 44 -12.47 8.73 11.25
N ALA A 45 -12.12 10.01 11.39
CA ALA A 45 -10.96 10.47 12.16
C ALA A 45 -11.09 10.06 13.64
N ALA A 46 -12.26 10.28 14.24
CA ALA A 46 -12.53 9.86 15.62
C ALA A 46 -12.42 8.34 15.80
N ALA A 47 -12.94 7.56 14.85
CA ALA A 47 -12.82 6.11 14.88
C ALA A 47 -11.36 5.64 14.73
N VAL A 48 -10.59 6.25 13.82
CA VAL A 48 -9.16 5.95 13.67
C VAL A 48 -8.39 6.30 14.93
N GLU A 49 -8.66 7.46 15.54
CA GLU A 49 -8.01 7.87 16.80
C GLU A 49 -8.31 6.88 17.94
N ASP A 50 -9.54 6.40 18.08
CA ASP A 50 -9.89 5.35 19.06
C ASP A 50 -9.23 3.98 18.74
N LEU A 51 -8.96 3.72 17.46
CA LEU A 51 -8.32 2.48 17.03
C LEU A 51 -6.79 2.50 17.21
N LEU A 52 -6.17 3.68 17.17
CA LEU A 52 -4.73 3.83 17.24
C LEU A 52 -4.24 3.63 18.69
N PRO A 53 -3.14 2.87 18.88
CA PRO A 53 -2.52 2.75 20.19
C PRO A 53 -1.93 4.09 20.64
N ASN A 54 -1.91 4.34 21.95
CA ASN A 54 -1.43 5.61 22.53
C ASN A 54 -0.02 6.01 22.07
N TYR A 55 0.88 5.04 21.84
CA TYR A 55 2.24 5.32 21.39
C TYR A 55 2.32 5.88 19.97
N ALA A 56 1.29 5.65 19.14
CA ALA A 56 1.18 6.22 17.80
C ALA A 56 0.83 7.71 17.83
N LYS A 57 0.38 8.27 18.98
CA LYS A 57 0.07 9.70 19.15
C LYS A 57 -0.86 10.25 18.06
N ASN A 58 -1.92 9.50 17.74
CA ASN A 58 -2.85 9.81 16.66
C ASN A 58 -2.14 10.05 15.30
N ASN A 59 -1.04 9.34 15.02
CA ASN A 59 -0.34 9.38 13.74
C ASN A 59 -0.50 8.03 13.03
N LEU A 60 -1.42 7.96 12.07
CA LEU A 60 -1.71 6.75 11.30
C LEU A 60 -0.48 6.29 10.49
N SER A 61 0.28 7.24 9.93
CA SER A 61 1.46 6.93 9.10
C SER A 61 2.52 6.11 9.84
N SER A 62 2.61 6.26 11.17
CA SER A 62 3.57 5.52 12.01
C SER A 62 3.32 4.01 12.05
N LEU A 63 2.10 3.56 11.73
CA LEU A 63 1.69 2.16 11.77
C LEU A 63 1.44 1.54 10.40
N CYS A 64 1.49 2.30 9.32
CA CYS A 64 1.09 1.77 8.00
C CYS A 64 2.04 0.74 7.38
N THR A 65 3.22 0.55 7.99
CA THR A 65 4.15 -0.53 7.64
C THR A 65 4.05 -1.73 8.58
N TRP A 66 3.10 -1.73 9.52
CA TRP A 66 2.91 -2.80 10.49
C TRP A 66 2.57 -4.13 9.81
N ALA A 67 1.62 -4.12 8.87
CA ALA A 67 1.21 -5.31 8.12
C ALA A 67 2.40 -6.01 7.44
N ASP A 68 3.30 -5.22 6.84
CA ASP A 68 4.52 -5.70 6.19
C ASP A 68 5.51 -6.36 7.15
N ARG A 69 5.55 -5.93 8.41
CA ARG A 69 6.40 -6.53 9.43
C ARG A 69 5.82 -7.85 9.93
N VAL A 70 4.50 -7.87 10.16
CA VAL A 70 3.86 -9.03 10.80
C VAL A 70 3.53 -10.17 9.84
N LYS A 71 3.53 -9.95 8.51
CA LYS A 71 3.26 -11.01 7.53
C LYS A 71 4.20 -12.22 7.60
N PHE A 72 5.40 -12.03 8.15
CA PHE A 72 6.35 -13.13 8.39
C PHE A 72 6.00 -13.96 9.65
N ARG A 73 5.29 -13.36 10.60
CA ARG A 73 4.73 -14.03 11.79
C ARG A 73 3.37 -14.65 11.47
N TYR A 74 2.47 -13.88 10.89
CA TYR A 74 1.15 -14.30 10.43
C TYR A 74 1.22 -14.66 8.94
N ARG A 75 1.75 -15.84 8.63
CA ARG A 75 2.02 -16.26 7.24
C ARG A 75 0.80 -16.23 6.31
N TRP A 76 -0.39 -16.45 6.87
CA TRP A 76 -1.65 -16.35 6.14
C TRP A 76 -1.91 -14.94 5.58
N SER A 77 -1.33 -13.89 6.17
CA SER A 77 -1.52 -12.51 5.72
C SER A 77 -0.58 -12.12 4.58
N SER A 78 0.49 -12.88 4.33
CA SER A 78 1.45 -12.59 3.25
C SER A 78 0.82 -12.45 1.86
N PRO A 79 -0.03 -13.38 1.39
CA PRO A 79 -0.68 -13.25 0.07
C PRO A 79 -1.68 -12.10 0.00
N LEU A 80 -2.05 -11.44 1.12
CA LEU A 80 -2.93 -10.27 1.08
C LEU A 80 -2.23 -9.00 0.58
N HIS A 81 -0.91 -9.01 0.38
CA HIS A 81 -0.14 -7.84 -0.02
C HIS A 81 -0.04 -7.66 -1.54
N TYR A 82 -0.48 -8.65 -2.32
CA TYR A 82 -0.36 -8.64 -3.77
C TYR A 82 -1.45 -9.51 -4.41
N ILE A 83 -1.58 -9.40 -5.73
CA ILE A 83 -2.37 -10.30 -6.55
C ILE A 83 -1.48 -10.69 -7.72
N ASP A 84 -1.30 -11.98 -7.91
CA ASP A 84 -0.60 -12.51 -9.07
C ASP A 84 -1.58 -12.63 -10.24
N THR A 85 -1.20 -12.07 -11.39
CA THR A 85 -1.96 -12.19 -12.64
C THR A 85 -1.13 -12.98 -13.64
N PRO A 86 -1.74 -13.76 -14.56
CA PRO A 86 -1.00 -14.52 -15.56
C PRO A 86 0.00 -13.69 -16.36
N ASP A 87 1.18 -14.25 -16.62
CA ASP A 87 2.22 -13.59 -17.38
C ASP A 87 1.72 -13.17 -18.78
N GLY A 88 2.02 -11.93 -19.16
CA GLY A 88 1.59 -11.35 -20.44
C GLY A 88 0.11 -10.96 -20.50
N LEU A 89 -0.67 -11.26 -19.47
CA LEU A 89 -2.05 -10.84 -19.33
C LEU A 89 -2.11 -9.59 -18.44
N CYS A 90 -1.99 -8.41 -19.04
CA CYS A 90 -2.09 -7.13 -18.33
C CYS A 90 -3.53 -6.78 -17.92
N THR A 91 -4.32 -7.76 -17.45
CA THR A 91 -5.71 -7.60 -17.04
C THR A 91 -6.01 -8.37 -15.76
N TYR A 92 -6.84 -7.77 -14.91
CA TYR A 92 -7.30 -8.37 -13.66
C TYR A 92 -8.71 -8.95 -13.84
N ASP A 93 -8.93 -10.16 -13.31
CA ASP A 93 -10.23 -10.83 -13.25
C ASP A 93 -10.42 -11.46 -11.87
N TYR A 94 -11.41 -10.98 -11.12
CA TYR A 94 -11.62 -11.40 -9.73
C TYR A 94 -11.85 -12.91 -9.60
N ASP A 95 -12.72 -13.49 -10.43
CA ASP A 95 -13.10 -14.90 -10.31
C ASP A 95 -11.94 -15.83 -10.66
N ARG A 96 -11.10 -15.45 -11.62
CA ARG A 96 -9.89 -16.20 -11.99
C ARG A 96 -8.89 -16.19 -10.83
N GLU A 97 -8.49 -15.02 -10.36
CA GLU A 97 -7.42 -14.93 -9.35
C GLU A 97 -7.88 -15.40 -7.97
N HIS A 98 -9.19 -15.33 -7.67
CA HIS A 98 -9.72 -15.84 -6.42
C HIS A 98 -9.70 -17.38 -6.38
N ARG A 99 -9.95 -18.04 -7.52
CA ARG A 99 -10.00 -19.51 -7.64
C ARG A 99 -8.64 -20.18 -7.57
N THR A 100 -7.55 -19.48 -7.95
CA THR A 100 -6.20 -20.04 -7.84
C THR A 100 -5.68 -20.07 -6.40
N GLY A 101 -6.38 -19.44 -5.45
CA GLY A 101 -6.01 -19.42 -4.03
C GLY A 101 -4.98 -18.34 -3.68
N ASP A 102 -4.56 -17.53 -4.65
CA ASP A 102 -3.55 -16.50 -4.48
C ASP A 102 -4.13 -15.16 -4.03
N SER A 103 -5.45 -14.96 -4.19
CA SER A 103 -6.13 -13.74 -3.75
C SER A 103 -7.32 -14.06 -2.84
N VAL A 104 -7.06 -14.05 -1.54
CA VAL A 104 -8.12 -13.78 -0.56
C VAL A 104 -8.49 -12.31 -0.76
N SER A 105 -9.77 -12.00 -0.94
CA SER A 105 -10.22 -10.62 -1.12
C SER A 105 -9.80 -9.76 0.07
N VAL A 106 -8.72 -9.00 -0.08
CA VAL A 106 -8.09 -8.15 0.95
C VAL A 106 -9.14 -7.24 1.60
N GLN A 107 -10.07 -6.75 0.79
CA GLN A 107 -11.14 -5.86 1.21
C GLN A 107 -12.14 -6.51 2.18
N SER A 108 -12.42 -7.81 2.05
CA SER A 108 -13.33 -8.50 2.97
C SER A 108 -12.65 -8.79 4.32
N MET A 109 -11.36 -9.12 4.31
CA MET A 109 -10.59 -9.42 5.52
C MET A 109 -10.28 -8.17 6.38
N MET A 110 -10.01 -7.02 5.74
CA MET A 110 -9.75 -5.75 6.45
C MET A 110 -10.95 -5.27 7.27
N ILE A 111 -12.18 -5.54 6.81
CA ILE A 111 -13.41 -5.11 7.48
C ILE A 111 -13.75 -6.01 8.70
N SER A 112 -13.27 -7.26 8.73
CA SER A 112 -13.62 -8.22 9.79
C SER A 112 -12.66 -8.23 10.99
N SER A 113 -11.56 -7.47 10.96
CA SER A 113 -10.45 -7.62 11.92
C SER A 113 -10.28 -6.36 12.76
N ASN A 114 -11.12 -6.16 13.79
CA ASN A 114 -11.01 -5.01 14.71
C ASN A 114 -10.37 -5.38 16.06
N ASP A 115 -10.85 -6.40 16.76
CA ASP A 115 -10.42 -6.68 18.15
C ASP A 115 -9.06 -7.38 18.23
N GLU A 116 -8.84 -8.42 17.42
CA GLU A 116 -7.55 -9.14 17.36
C GLU A 116 -6.43 -8.25 16.80
N THR A 117 -6.76 -7.38 15.85
CA THR A 117 -5.81 -6.42 15.26
C THR A 117 -5.40 -5.36 16.28
N LYS A 118 -6.36 -4.82 17.06
CA LYS A 118 -6.08 -3.89 18.16
C LYS A 118 -5.12 -4.52 19.18
N LEU A 119 -5.39 -5.74 19.62
CA LEU A 119 -4.55 -6.46 20.57
C LEU A 119 -3.13 -6.71 20.01
N ALA A 120 -3.00 -7.01 18.72
CA ALA A 120 -1.70 -7.21 18.10
C ALA A 120 -0.89 -5.90 18.00
N LEU A 121 -1.55 -4.78 17.68
CA LEU A 121 -0.96 -3.45 17.65
C LEU A 121 -0.48 -2.98 19.03
N ASP A 122 -1.28 -3.22 20.08
CA ASP A 122 -0.92 -2.87 21.46
C ASP A 122 0.28 -3.65 21.98
N ARG A 123 0.44 -4.91 21.53
CA ARG A 123 1.59 -5.76 21.87
C ARG A 123 2.86 -5.41 21.08
N GLY A 124 2.80 -4.44 20.17
CA GLY A 124 3.91 -4.04 19.31
C GLY A 124 4.43 -5.18 18.44
N LEU A 125 3.57 -6.16 18.13
CA LEU A 125 3.92 -7.34 17.35
C LEU A 125 4.16 -6.98 15.89
#